data_AF-A0AA86NIE7-F1
#
_entry.id   AF-A0AA86NIE7-F1
#
_cell.length_a   1.000
_cell.length_b   1.000
_cell.length_c   1.000
_cell.angle_alpha   90.00
_cell.angle_beta   90.00
_cell.angle_gamma   90.00
#
_symmetry.space_group_name_H-M   'P 1'
#
loop_
_entity.id
_entity.type
_entity.pdbx_description
1 polymer ?
#
loop_
_entity_poly.entity_id
_entity_poly.type
_entity_poly.pdbx_seq_one_letter_code
_entity_poly.pdbx_strand_id
1 'polypeptide(L)'
;MTNLTIQNALLTLEIQELREQILVLKVQRQRKSTDDSKQTRLHWDFRQDQLLLRLVARFGFKNCRDVAAEMKCRSEKQVYFRLRYLLDLFARNSGSQKLSAEWRDFLAGCQIKQM
;
A
#
# COMPACT_ATOMS: atom_id res chain seq x y z
N MET A 1 -38.94 -50.68 -7.96
CA MET A 1 -38.80 -49.30 -8.49
C MET A 1 -38.52 -48.24 -7.42
N THR A 2 -38.42 -48.56 -6.13
CA THR A 2 -38.29 -47.59 -5.03
C THR A 2 -36.86 -47.16 -4.69
N ASN A 3 -35.86 -47.97 -5.03
CA ASN A 3 -34.45 -47.73 -4.66
C ASN A 3 -33.83 -46.54 -5.41
N LEU A 4 -34.10 -46.43 -6.71
CA LEU A 4 -33.64 -45.31 -7.55
C LEU A 4 -34.26 -43.96 -7.14
N THR A 5 -35.53 -43.96 -6.72
CA THR A 5 -36.20 -42.74 -6.28
C THR A 5 -35.61 -42.21 -4.98
N ILE A 6 -35.25 -43.10 -4.06
CA ILE A 6 -34.62 -42.75 -2.78
C ILE A 6 -33.20 -42.23 -3.01
N GLN A 7 -32.41 -42.89 -3.87
CA GLN A 7 -31.06 -42.41 -4.23
C GLN A 7 -31.09 -41.03 -4.90
N ASN A 8 -32.04 -40.79 -5.80
CA ASN A 8 -32.20 -39.49 -6.45
C ASN A 8 -32.61 -38.39 -5.45
N ALA A 9 -33.47 -38.73 -4.47
CA ALA A 9 -33.84 -37.79 -3.41
C ALA A 9 -32.65 -37.43 -2.51
N LEU A 10 -31.83 -38.41 -2.15
CA LEU A 10 -30.63 -38.21 -1.34
C LEU A 10 -29.59 -37.33 -2.07
N LEU A 11 -29.32 -37.61 -3.35
CA LEU A 11 -28.43 -36.77 -4.16
C LEU A 11 -28.92 -35.33 -4.29
N THR A 12 -30.24 -35.13 -4.38
CA THR A 12 -30.83 -33.79 -4.46
C THR A 12 -30.59 -33.00 -3.17
N LEU A 13 -30.68 -33.67 -2.01
CA LEU A 13 -30.41 -33.05 -0.71
C LEU A 13 -28.94 -32.67 -0.54
N GLU A 14 -28.01 -33.54 -0.94
CA GLU A 14 -26.57 -33.25 -0.91
C GLU A 14 -26.20 -32.05 -1.80
N ILE A 15 -26.78 -31.96 -3.00
CA ILE A 15 -26.58 -30.82 -3.90
C ILE A 15 -27.09 -29.52 -3.26
N GLN A 16 -28.19 -29.58 -2.52
CA GLN A 16 -28.77 -28.42 -1.85
C GLN A 16 -27.89 -27.95 -0.68
N GLU A 17 -27.39 -28.88 0.13
CA GLU A 17 -26.46 -28.57 1.23
C GLU A 17 -25.16 -27.93 0.72
N LEU A 18 -24.57 -28.46 -0.36
CA LEU A 18 -23.37 -27.89 -0.97
C LEU A 18 -23.60 -26.46 -1.50
N ARG A 19 -24.78 -26.18 -2.06
CA ARG A 19 -25.14 -24.83 -2.53
C ARG A 19 -25.22 -23.84 -1.38
N GLU A 20 -25.78 -24.24 -0.24
CA GLU A 20 -25.87 -23.41 0.96
C GLU A 20 -24.48 -23.12 1.55
N GLN A 21 -23.60 -24.12 1.62
CA GLN A 21 -22.21 -23.94 2.06
C GLN A 21 -21.44 -22.97 1.15
N ILE A 22 -21.60 -23.08 -0.17
CA ILE A 22 -21.00 -22.13 -1.14
C ILE A 22 -21.54 -20.71 -0.92
N LEU A 23 -22.83 -20.55 -0.62
CA LEU A 23 -23.43 -19.25 -0.34
C LEU A 23 -22.83 -18.61 0.92
N VAL A 24 -22.69 -19.39 2.00
CA VAL A 24 -22.05 -18.93 3.25
C VAL A 24 -20.61 -18.51 2.99
N LEU A 25 -19.83 -19.30 2.26
CA LEU A 25 -18.45 -18.96 1.91
C LEU A 25 -18.36 -17.69 1.04
N LYS A 26 -19.30 -17.49 0.11
CA LYS A 26 -19.38 -16.25 -0.70
C LYS A 26 -19.70 -15.03 0.16
N VAL A 27 -20.64 -15.15 1.10
CA VAL A 27 -20.98 -14.07 2.04
C VAL A 27 -19.81 -13.77 2.98
N GLN A 28 -19.11 -14.78 3.49
CA GLN A 28 -17.90 -14.61 4.30
C GLN A 28 -16.78 -13.93 3.49
N ARG A 29 -16.59 -14.30 2.22
CA ARG A 29 -15.61 -13.65 1.33
C ARG A 29 -15.95 -12.19 1.06
N GLN A 30 -17.23 -11.86 0.86
CA GLN A 30 -17.69 -10.48 0.71
C GLN A 30 -17.52 -9.67 2.01
N ARG A 31 -17.81 -10.27 3.18
CA ARG A 31 -17.57 -9.62 4.49
C ARG A 31 -16.08 -9.35 4.74
N LYS A 32 -15.19 -10.28 4.36
CA LYS A 32 -13.74 -10.09 4.44
C LYS A 32 -13.24 -8.97 3.50
N SER A 33 -13.90 -8.79 2.35
CA SER A 33 -13.61 -7.69 1.42
C SER A 33 -14.08 -6.32 1.94
N THR A 34 -15.01 -6.26 2.89
CA THR A 34 -15.57 -4.98 3.40
C THR A 34 -14.94 -4.51 4.71
N ASP A 35 -14.18 -5.35 5.44
CA ASP A 35 -13.49 -4.91 6.66
C ASP A 35 -12.13 -4.24 6.38
N ASP A 36 -11.56 -4.42 5.18
CA ASP A 36 -10.40 -3.65 4.71
C ASP A 36 -10.75 -2.19 4.32
N SER A 37 -12.05 -1.82 4.37
CA SER A 37 -12.51 -0.45 4.09
C SER A 37 -12.27 0.53 5.25
N LYS A 38 -11.83 0.06 6.41
CA LYS A 38 -11.48 0.93 7.54
C LYS A 38 -10.04 1.39 7.42
N GLN A 39 -9.87 2.46 6.64
CA GLN A 39 -8.73 3.37 6.71
C GLN A 39 -7.37 2.71 6.43
N THR A 40 -7.18 2.26 5.19
CA THR A 40 -5.84 2.15 4.60
C THR A 40 -5.22 3.56 4.55
N ARG A 41 -4.65 4.01 5.67
CA ARG A 41 -3.49 4.91 5.62
C ARG A 41 -2.46 4.13 4.81
N LEU A 42 -2.41 4.36 3.49
CA LEU A 42 -1.47 3.70 2.59
C LEU A 42 -0.07 3.88 3.19
N HIS A 43 0.41 2.84 3.87
CA HIS A 43 1.63 2.87 4.64
C HIS A 43 2.79 3.13 3.67
N TRP A 44 3.69 4.03 4.04
CA TRP A 44 4.88 4.30 3.24
C TRP A 44 5.92 3.26 3.61
N ASP A 45 6.31 2.43 2.64
CA ASP A 45 7.42 1.52 2.83
C ASP A 45 8.76 2.21 2.56
N PHE A 46 9.85 1.58 3.02
CA PHE A 46 11.19 2.13 2.87
C PHE A 46 11.61 2.31 1.40
N ARG A 47 11.17 1.43 0.49
CA ARG A 47 11.50 1.55 -0.94
C ARG A 47 10.80 2.74 -1.57
N GLN A 48 9.57 3.02 -1.17
CA GLN A 48 8.81 4.20 -1.59
C GLN A 48 9.43 5.49 -1.08
N ASP A 49 9.95 5.50 0.15
CA ASP A 49 10.71 6.66 0.66
C ASP A 49 12.00 6.89 -0.15
N GLN A 50 12.77 5.83 -0.40
CA GLN A 50 13.97 5.92 -1.25
C GLN A 50 13.64 6.42 -2.66
N LEU A 51 12.56 5.90 -3.26
CA LEU A 51 12.11 6.34 -4.58
C LEU A 51 11.67 7.80 -4.56
N LEU A 52 10.83 8.20 -3.60
CA LEU A 52 10.38 9.57 -3.40
C LEU A 52 11.56 10.53 -3.39
N LEU A 53 12.59 10.20 -2.61
CA LEU A 53 13.74 11.07 -2.44
C LEU A 53 14.63 11.13 -3.67
N ARG A 54 14.86 10.00 -4.36
CA ARG A 54 15.56 9.99 -5.66
C ARG A 54 14.85 10.88 -6.68
N LEU A 55 13.52 10.82 -6.73
CA LEU A 55 12.72 11.66 -7.63
C LEU A 55 12.79 13.13 -7.20
N VAL A 56 12.73 13.42 -5.90
CA VAL A 56 12.92 14.79 -5.38
C VAL A 56 14.31 15.33 -5.68
N ALA A 57 15.36 14.50 -5.63
CA ALA A 57 16.71 14.89 -6.03
C ALA A 57 16.82 15.18 -7.55
N ARG A 58 16.02 14.48 -8.36
CA ARG A 58 15.98 14.67 -9.82
C ARG A 58 15.18 15.88 -10.25
N PHE A 59 13.97 16.05 -9.72
CA PHE A 59 13.03 17.09 -10.13
C PHE A 59 13.07 18.34 -9.24
N GLY A 60 13.60 18.24 -8.03
CA GLY A 60 13.58 19.31 -7.03
C GLY A 60 12.37 19.26 -6.10
N PHE A 61 12.53 19.80 -4.90
CA PHE A 61 11.55 19.72 -3.81
C PHE A 61 10.21 20.41 -4.07
N LYS A 62 10.17 21.39 -4.98
CA LYS A 62 8.94 22.11 -5.35
C LYS A 62 8.08 21.36 -6.36
N ASN A 63 8.64 20.35 -7.04
CA ASN A 63 8.02 19.66 -8.16
C ASN A 63 7.33 18.36 -7.72
N CYS A 64 6.49 18.45 -6.68
CA CYS A 64 5.77 17.29 -6.12
C CYS A 64 4.81 16.64 -7.14
N ARG A 65 4.32 17.41 -8.12
CA ARG A 65 3.48 16.90 -9.20
C ARG A 65 4.23 15.92 -10.10
N ASP A 66 5.44 16.28 -10.54
CA ASP A 66 6.27 15.44 -11.41
C ASP A 66 6.75 14.19 -10.67
N VAL A 67 7.09 14.36 -9.39
CA VAL A 67 7.44 13.23 -8.51
C VAL A 67 6.27 12.25 -8.36
N ALA A 68 5.05 12.75 -8.15
CA ALA A 68 3.87 11.90 -8.05
C ALA A 68 3.55 11.17 -9.37
N ALA A 69 3.72 11.85 -10.50
CA ALA A 69 3.54 11.25 -11.83
C ALA A 69 4.49 10.05 -12.05
N GLU A 70 5.74 10.16 -11.59
CA GLU A 70 6.72 9.07 -11.67
C GLU A 70 6.47 7.94 -10.66
N MET A 71 5.99 8.26 -9.45
CA MET A 71 5.68 7.24 -8.45
C MET A 71 4.48 6.36 -8.84
N LYS A 72 3.53 6.88 -9.62
CA LYS A 72 2.29 6.23 -10.13
C LYS A 72 1.30 5.70 -9.09
N CYS A 73 1.75 5.39 -7.88
CA CYS A 73 0.99 4.82 -6.77
C CYS A 73 0.66 5.84 -5.67
N ARG A 74 1.12 7.09 -5.83
CA ARG A 74 0.97 8.16 -4.83
C ARG A 74 0.48 9.44 -5.49
N SER A 75 -0.41 10.16 -4.81
CA SER A 75 -0.85 11.48 -5.25
C SER A 75 0.15 12.57 -4.86
N GLU A 76 0.11 13.70 -5.56
CA GLU A 76 0.90 14.91 -5.26
C GLU A 76 0.78 15.30 -3.78
N LYS A 77 -0.45 15.28 -3.24
CA LYS A 77 -0.72 15.58 -1.83
C LYS A 77 -0.04 14.61 -0.88
N GLN A 78 -0.05 13.30 -1.19
CA GLN A 78 0.62 12.28 -0.38
C GLN A 78 2.14 12.44 -0.40
N VAL A 79 2.71 12.72 -1.58
CA VAL A 79 4.13 13.01 -1.79
C VAL A 79 4.54 14.22 -0.95
N TYR A 80 3.79 15.33 -1.02
CA TYR A 80 4.07 16.54 -0.25
C TYR A 80 4.08 16.28 1.26
N PHE A 81 3.04 15.62 1.79
CA PHE A 81 2.98 15.33 3.23
C PHE A 81 4.08 14.37 3.68
N ARG A 82 4.43 13.38 2.86
CA ARG A 82 5.53 12.47 3.19
C ARG A 82 6.87 13.18 3.18
N LEU A 83 7.13 14.00 2.17
CA LEU A 83 8.36 14.78 2.08
C LEU A 83 8.51 15.72 3.26
N ARG A 84 7.44 16.44 3.63
CA ARG A 84 7.43 17.29 4.83
C ARG A 84 7.72 16.50 6.11
N TYR A 85 7.11 15.32 6.26
CA TYR A 85 7.37 14.45 7.40
C TYR A 85 8.83 14.00 7.46
N LEU A 86 9.41 13.57 6.33
CA LEU A 86 10.82 13.19 6.26
C LEU A 86 11.73 14.37 6.64
N LEU A 87 11.45 15.57 6.14
CA LEU A 87 12.18 16.80 6.48
C LEU A 87 12.08 17.16 7.97
N ASP A 88 10.91 17.04 8.59
CA ASP A 88 10.73 17.27 10.03
C ASP A 88 11.49 16.20 10.86
N LEU A 89 11.44 14.94 10.42
CA LEU A 89 12.23 13.86 11.02
C LEU A 89 13.74 14.16 10.93
N PHE A 90 14.20 14.67 9.77
CA PHE A 90 15.59 15.09 9.61
C PHE A 90 15.92 16.24 10.55
N ALA A 91 15.14 17.33 10.56
CA ALA A 91 15.41 18.50 11.39
C ALA A 91 15.53 18.14 12.90
N ARG A 92 14.67 17.24 13.38
CA ARG A 92 14.73 16.72 14.76
C ARG A 92 15.96 15.86 15.02
N ASN A 93 16.40 15.10 14.02
CA ASN A 93 17.58 14.24 14.13
C ASN A 93 18.89 14.96 13.79
N SER A 94 18.88 16.13 13.13
CA SER A 94 20.08 16.91 12.80
C SER A 94 20.79 17.49 14.03
N GLY A 95 20.13 17.51 15.19
CA GLY A 95 20.75 17.78 16.49
C GLY A 95 21.39 16.55 17.16
N SER A 96 21.22 15.36 16.58
CA SER A 96 21.74 14.08 17.07
C SER A 96 22.65 13.47 16.00
N GLN A 97 23.84 13.00 16.37
CA GLN A 97 24.85 12.43 15.45
C GLN A 97 24.42 11.12 14.71
N LYS A 98 23.12 10.82 14.61
CA LYS A 98 22.55 9.54 14.17
C LYS A 98 21.78 9.61 12.85
N LEU A 99 22.15 10.48 11.92
CA LEU A 99 21.82 10.19 10.51
C LEU A 99 22.68 8.99 10.08
N SER A 100 22.04 7.89 9.63
CA SER A 100 22.79 6.75 9.09
C SER A 100 23.70 7.24 7.96
N ALA A 101 24.85 6.61 7.78
CA ALA A 101 25.82 7.01 6.75
C ALA A 101 25.15 7.15 5.36
N GLU A 102 24.25 6.20 5.04
CA GLU A 102 23.44 6.19 3.82
C GLU A 102 22.63 7.49 3.60
N TRP A 103 22.10 8.09 4.69
CA TRP A 103 21.35 9.34 4.62
C TRP A 103 22.23 10.57 4.46
N ARG A 104 23.44 10.57 5.05
CA ARG A 104 24.42 11.65 4.86
C ARG A 104 24.97 11.65 3.43
N ASP A 105 25.33 10.47 2.92
CA ASP A 105 25.83 10.31 1.56
C ASP A 105 24.77 10.68 0.52
N PHE A 106 23.50 10.33 0.78
CA PHE A 106 22.38 10.72 -0.05
C PHE A 106 22.17 12.25 -0.11
N LEU A 107 22.22 12.94 1.03
CA LEU A 107 22.08 14.41 1.08
C LEU A 107 23.27 15.13 0.44
N ALA A 108 24.49 14.62 0.64
CA ALA A 108 25.68 15.11 -0.06
C ALA A 108 25.54 14.93 -1.58
N GLY A 109 24.98 13.81 -2.03
CA GLY A 109 24.67 13.56 -3.45
C GLY A 109 23.57 14.48 -4.00
N CYS A 110 22.60 14.90 -3.19
CA CYS A 110 21.55 15.84 -3.59
C CYS A 110 22.07 17.29 -3.74
N GLN A 111 23.15 17.66 -3.04
CA GLN A 111 23.76 18.99 -3.17
C GLN A 111 24.53 19.20 -4.50
N ILE A 112 24.71 18.17 -5.33
CA ILE A 112 25.52 18.24 -6.56
C ILE A 112 24.77 18.83 -7.78
N LYS A 113 23.51 19.27 -7.64
CA LYS A 113 22.79 19.94 -8.75
C LYS A 113 22.17 21.29 -8.40
N GLN A 114 22.93 22.12 -7.67
CA GLN A 114 22.78 23.57 -7.74
C GLN A 114 23.98 24.16 -8.50
N MET A 115 24.01 23.98 -9.82
CA MET A 115 24.68 24.89 -10.76
C MET A 115 23.68 25.19 -11.88
#